data_AF-A0A1F2SBM1-F1
#
_entry.id   AF-A0A1F2SBM1-F1
#
_cell.length_a   1.000
_cell.length_b   1.000
_cell.length_c   1.000
_cell.angle_alpha   90.00
_cell.angle_beta   90.00
_cell.angle_gamma   90.00
#
_symmetry.space_group_name_H-M   'P 1'
#
loop_
_entity.id
_entity.type
_entity.pdbx_description
1 polymer ?
#
loop_
_entity_poly.entity_id
_entity_poly.type
_entity_poly.pdbx_seq_one_letter_code
_entity_poly.pdbx_strand_id
1 'polypeptide(L)' 'MGCGELVMGLRMRLQSMQPGQVLKLTATDAGIPEDLPAWCRLTGHTLISAKHPEYLIQRREN' A
#
# COMPACT_ATOMS: atom_id res chain seq x y z
N MET A 1 12.80 11.84 4.70
CA MET A 1 12.52 10.43 4.36
C MET A 1 11.65 10.49 3.11
N GLY A 2 12.19 10.12 1.95
CA GLY A 2 11.49 10.32 0.67
C GLY A 2 10.43 9.24 0.45
N CYS A 3 9.27 9.62 -0.09
CA CYS A 3 8.16 8.71 -0.40
C CYS A 3 8.56 7.47 -1.23
N GLY A 4 9.71 7.50 -1.92
CA GLY A 4 10.20 6.38 -2.74
C GLY A 4 10.59 5.12 -1.96
N GLU A 5 11.24 5.22 -0.79
CA GLU A 5 11.73 4.03 -0.08
C GLU A 5 10.58 3.21 0.53
N LEU A 6 9.57 3.90 1.08
CA LEU A 6 8.40 3.26 1.68
C LEU A 6 7.58 2.48 0.64
N VAL A 7 7.41 3.06 -0.56
CA VAL A 7 6.71 2.40 -1.67
C VAL A 7 7.46 1.16 -2.16
N MET A 8 8.80 1.21 -2.20
CA MET A 8 9.60 0.04 -2.62
C MET A 8 9.53 -1.09 -1.59
N GLY A 9 9.62 -0.78 -0.29
CA GLY A 9 9.45 -1.77 0.77
C GLY A 9 8.05 -2.41 0.75
N LEU A 10 7.02 -1.58 0.59
CA LEU A 10 5.64 -2.02 0.45
C LEU A 10 5.46 -2.96 -0.74
N ARG A 11 5.99 -2.59 -1.91
CA ARG A 11 5.94 -3.37 -3.14
C ARG A 11 6.58 -4.74 -2.96
N MET A 12 7.78 -4.80 -2.37
CA MET A 12 8.47 -6.07 -2.13
C MET A 12 7.65 -6.99 -1.21
N ARG A 13 7.06 -6.43 -0.14
CA ARG A 13 6.23 -7.20 0.79
C ARG A 13 5.00 -7.78 0.10
N LEU A 14 4.28 -7.00 -0.70
CA LEU A 14 3.10 -7.44 -1.43
C LEU A 14 3.41 -8.45 -2.53
N GLN A 15 4.60 -8.39 -3.15
CA GLN A 15 5.04 -9.39 -4.13
C GLN A 15 5.31 -10.75 -3.50
N SER A 16 5.79 -10.80 -2.26
CA SER A 16 5.96 -12.06 -1.52
C SER A 16 4.67 -12.60 -0.92
N MET A 17 3.54 -11.89 -1.02
CA MET A 17 2.23 -12.29 -0.50
C MET A 17 1.39 -13.00 -1.57
N GLN A 18 0.52 -13.89 -1.09
CA GLN A 18 -0.43 -14.60 -1.93
C GLN A 18 -1.54 -13.65 -2.45
N PRO A 19 -2.12 -13.94 -3.63
CA PRO A 19 -3.36 -13.32 -4.10
C PRO A 19 -4.43 -13.20 -3.00
N GLY A 20 -5.07 -12.03 -2.89
CA GLY A 20 -6.17 -11.81 -1.94
C GLY A 20 -5.77 -11.52 -0.50
N GLN A 21 -4.48 -11.66 -0.12
CA GLN A 21 -4.03 -11.34 1.23
C GLN A 21 -4.03 -9.82 1.51
N VAL A 22 -4.31 -9.44 2.75
CA VAL A 22 -4.35 -8.06 3.20
C VAL A 22 -3.11 -7.71 4.01
N LEU A 23 -2.45 -6.61 3.64
CA LEU A 23 -1.34 -6.02 4.36
C LEU A 23 -1.81 -4.79 5.13
N LYS A 24 -1.48 -4.74 6.43
CA LYS A 24 -1.60 -3.51 7.23
C LYS A 24 -0.30 -2.71 7.12
N LEU A 25 -0.41 -1.50 6.61
CA LEU A 25 0.66 -0.52 6.52
C LEU A 25 0.39 0.58 7.56
N THR A 26 1.42 0.99 8.28
CA THR A 26 1.35 2.16 9.16
C THR A 26 2.37 3.17 8.68
N ALA A 27 1.91 4.37 8.32
CA ALA A 27 2.74 5.44 7.83
C ALA A 27 2.25 6.78 8.39
N THR A 28 3.20 7.57 8.90
CA THR A 28 2.95 8.89 9.53
C THR A 28 3.19 10.05 8.57
N ASP A 29 3.60 9.78 7.34
CA ASP A 29 3.82 10.80 6.31
C ASP A 29 2.49 11.38 5.82
N ALA A 30 2.41 12.71 5.77
CA ALA A 30 1.21 13.44 5.37
C ALA A 30 0.80 13.23 3.89
N GLY A 31 1.73 12.79 3.03
CA GLY A 31 1.47 12.52 1.61
C GLY A 31 0.86 11.14 1.31
N ILE A 32 0.95 10.18 2.24
CA ILE A 32 0.45 8.81 2.04
C ILE A 32 -1.06 8.73 1.80
N PRO A 33 -1.93 9.50 2.47
CA PRO A 33 -3.35 9.53 2.15
C PRO A 33 -3.66 9.80 0.67
N GLU A 34 -2.84 10.60 -0.02
CA GLU A 34 -3.01 10.96 -1.43
C GLU A 34 -2.24 10.02 -2.37
N ASP A 35 -1.00 9.66 -2.01
CA ASP A 35 -0.13 8.80 -2.83
C ASP A 35 -0.59 7.33 -2.85
N LEU A 36 -1.06 6.80 -1.73
CA LEU A 36 -1.38 5.37 -1.60
C LEU A 36 -2.55 4.93 -2.48
N PRO A 37 -3.67 5.67 -2.57
CA PRO A 37 -4.74 5.36 -3.52
C PRO A 37 -4.25 5.40 -4.98
N ALA A 38 -3.42 6.38 -5.34
CA ALA A 38 -2.86 6.48 -6.69
C ALA A 38 -1.95 5.28 -7.00
N TRP A 39 -1.08 4.89 -6.06
CA TRP A 39 -0.21 3.73 -6.18
C TRP A 39 -0.99 2.42 -6.31
N CYS A 40 -2.04 2.23 -5.51
CA CYS A 40 -2.91 1.05 -5.60
C CYS A 40 -3.57 0.95 -6.98
N ARG A 41 -4.07 2.06 -7.53
CA ARG A 41 -4.63 2.12 -8.90
C ARG A 41 -3.59 1.77 -9.97
N LEU A 42 -2.36 2.29 -9.85
CA LEU A 42 -1.29 2.03 -10.81
C LEU A 42 -0.80 0.57 -10.78
N THR A 43 -0.78 -0.07 -9.61
CA THR A 43 -0.31 -1.45 -9.42
C THR A 43 -1.42 -2.50 -9.58
N GLY A 44 -2.67 -2.07 -9.57
CA GLY A 44 -3.86 -2.91 -9.58
C GLY A 44 -4.18 -3.54 -8.21
N HIS A 45 -3.54 -3.10 -7.14
CA HIS A 45 -3.88 -3.51 -5.78
C HIS A 45 -5.13 -2.78 -5.28
N THR A 46 -5.82 -3.37 -4.30
CA THR A 46 -7.06 -2.81 -3.76
C THR A 46 -6.78 -2.15 -2.42
N LEU A 47 -7.06 -0.85 -2.32
CA LEU A 47 -7.02 -0.14 -1.04
C LEU A 47 -8.34 -0.38 -0.30
N ILE A 48 -8.30 -1.20 0.75
CA ILE A 48 -9.46 -1.57 1.57
C ILE A 48 -9.80 -0.46 2.58
N SER A 49 -8.78 0.15 3.17
CA SER A 49 -8.97 1.22 4.14
C SER A 49 -7.80 2.20 4.11
N ALA A 50 -8.10 3.48 4.24
CA ALA A 50 -7.13 4.56 4.31
C ALA A 50 -7.45 5.48 5.49
N LYS A 51 -7.01 5.09 6.69
CA LYS A 51 -7.26 5.81 7.94
C LYS A 51 -5.93 6.19 8.57
N HIS A 52 -5.36 7.31 8.13
CA HIS A 52 -4.07 7.77 8.64
C HIS A 52 -3.99 7.69 10.18
N PRO A 53 -2.93 7.07 10.75
CA PRO A 53 -1.72 6.57 10.08
C PRO A 53 -1.80 5.12 9.58
N GLU A 54 -2.95 4.45 9.64
CA GLU A 54 -3.14 3.04 9.28
C GLU A 54 -3.85 2.84 7.92
N TYR A 55 -3.34 1.91 7.13
CA TYR A 55 -3.84 1.62 5.79
C TYR A 55 -3.91 0.10 5.58
N LEU A 56 -4.98 -0.35 4.92
CA LEU A 56 -5.19 -1.75 4.59
C LEU A 56 -5.19 -1.91 3.08
N ILE A 57 -4.25 -2.70 2.57
CA ILE A 57 -4.07 -2.93 1.14
C ILE A 57 -4.22 -4.42 0.88
N GLN A 58 -5.13 -4.78 0.01
CA GLN A 58 -5.27 -6.15 -0.47
C GLN A 58 -4.43 -6.35 -1.73
N ARG A 59 -3.61 -7.40 -1.71
CA ARG A 59 -2.86 -7.87 -2.86
C ARG A 59 -3.86 -8.32 -3.92
N ARG A 60 -3.80 -7.68 -5.09
CA ARG A 60 -4.59 -8.00 -6.30
C ARG A 60 -4.73 -9.51 -6.51
N GLU A 61 -5.91 -9.98 -6.87
CA GLU A 61 -6.09 -11.38 -7.29
C GLU A 61 -5.59 -11.45 -8.74
N ASN A 62 -4.65 -12.35 -9.03
CA ASN A 62 -3.97 -12.40 -10.34
C ASN A 62 -4.63 -13.43 -11.23
#